data_AF-A0AAU9MPL7-F1
#
_entry.id   AF-A0AAU9MPL7-F1
#
_cell.length_a   1.000
_cell.length_b   1.000
_cell.length_c   1.000
_cell.angle_alpha   90.00
_cell.angle_beta   90.00
_cell.angle_gamma   90.00
#
_symmetry.space_group_name_H-M   'P 1'
#
loop_
_entity.id
_entity.type
_entity.pdbx_description
1 polymer ?
#
loop_
_entity_poly.entity_id
_entity_poly.type
_entity_poly.pdbx_seq_one_letter_code
_entity_poly.pdbx_strand_id
1 'polypeptide(L)'
;MKTRLTAESKAKYFNGDGEGLQYITSTTQQAYEAYRRGLVEKYGDDPTQQRTNDPELWAATQMQRQGGKGKGRIYGIGSSDLHFAVSGTYSFGSTSSSAEQSQQEVLRLREKMENMQIEMQAKLDLQLKEREAEMDARFQIRQHEMDVRHAQLEEQVAVILRKLNPSGNPPNSS
;
A
#
# COMPACT_ATOMS: atom_id res chain seq x y z
N MET A 1 -22.27 -4.53 8.88
CA MET A 1 -23.25 -5.00 9.89
C MET A 1 -24.13 -6.09 9.26
N LYS A 2 -24.16 -7.32 9.81
CA LYS A 2 -25.11 -8.36 9.35
C LYS A 2 -26.47 -8.09 9.96
N THR A 3 -27.37 -7.44 9.23
CA THR A 3 -28.77 -7.26 9.67
C THR A 3 -29.48 -8.61 9.67
N ARG A 4 -30.03 -9.04 10.81
CA ARG A 4 -30.82 -10.28 10.94
C ARG A 4 -32.30 -10.04 10.58
N LEU A 5 -32.48 -9.37 9.45
CA LEU A 5 -33.76 -9.13 8.80
C LEU A 5 -34.01 -10.23 7.77
N THR A 6 -35.28 -10.55 7.49
CA THR A 6 -35.59 -11.36 6.30
C THR A 6 -35.02 -10.69 5.06
N ALA A 7 -34.74 -11.46 3.99
CA ALA A 7 -34.15 -10.92 2.77
C ALA A 7 -34.98 -9.74 2.22
N GLU A 8 -36.31 -9.86 2.27
CA GLU A 8 -37.26 -8.81 1.88
C GLU A 8 -37.17 -7.57 2.77
N SER A 9 -37.09 -7.74 4.09
CA SER A 9 -36.99 -6.63 5.03
C SER A 9 -35.63 -5.94 4.98
N LYS A 10 -34.57 -6.68 4.67
CA LYS A 10 -33.23 -6.12 4.47
C LYS A 10 -33.21 -5.19 3.26
N ALA A 11 -33.88 -5.56 2.17
CA ALA A 11 -34.00 -4.72 0.99
C ALA A 11 -34.75 -3.41 1.30
N LYS A 12 -35.88 -3.48 2.04
CA LYS A 12 -36.63 -2.29 2.49
C LYS A 12 -35.78 -1.35 3.35
N TYR A 13 -35.06 -1.90 4.33
CA TYR A 13 -34.19 -1.12 5.21
C TYR A 13 -33.11 -0.34 4.44
N PHE A 14 -32.45 -0.96 3.45
CA PHE A 14 -31.43 -0.26 2.65
C PHE A 14 -32.02 0.75 1.66
N ASN A 15 -33.30 0.62 1.31
CA ASN A 15 -34.03 1.58 0.49
C ASN A 15 -34.61 2.76 1.31
N GLY A 16 -34.46 2.76 2.64
CA GLY A 16 -34.96 3.82 3.52
C GLY A 16 -36.37 3.58 4.08
N ASP A 17 -37.00 2.46 3.75
CA ASP A 17 -38.32 2.09 4.27
C ASP A 17 -38.18 1.36 5.62
N GLY A 18 -38.49 2.06 6.71
CA GLY A 18 -38.38 1.55 8.08
C GLY A 18 -39.62 0.84 8.63
N GLU A 19 -40.76 0.95 7.94
CA GLU A 19 -42.06 0.42 8.37
C GLU A 19 -42.19 -1.09 8.02
N GLY A 20 -42.68 -1.91 8.96
CA GLY A 20 -43.01 -3.32 8.70
C GLY A 20 -41.83 -4.28 8.52
N LEU A 21 -40.67 -3.98 9.09
CA LEU A 21 -39.47 -4.83 9.04
C LEU A 21 -39.68 -6.14 9.82
N GLN A 22 -39.58 -7.28 9.13
CA GLN A 22 -39.68 -8.61 9.73
C GLN A 22 -38.28 -9.13 10.11
N TYR A 23 -38.15 -9.51 11.38
CA TYR A 23 -36.92 -10.06 11.94
C TYR A 23 -36.91 -11.59 11.85
N ILE A 24 -35.72 -12.16 11.63
CA ILE A 24 -35.56 -13.63 11.50
C ILE A 24 -35.90 -14.36 12.82
N THR A 25 -35.72 -13.69 13.97
CA THR A 25 -36.03 -14.26 15.29
C THR A 25 -36.60 -13.19 16.22
N SER A 26 -37.51 -13.59 17.12
CA SER A 26 -38.07 -12.72 18.17
C SER A 26 -36.98 -12.08 19.05
N THR A 27 -35.89 -12.80 19.33
CA THR A 27 -34.74 -12.28 20.08
C THR A 27 -34.06 -11.11 19.39
N THR A 28 -34.00 -11.11 18.06
CA THR A 28 -33.46 -9.99 17.26
C THR A 28 -34.37 -8.78 17.36
N GLN A 29 -35.67 -8.98 17.20
CA GLN A 29 -36.66 -7.92 17.27
C GLN A 29 -36.57 -7.18 18.62
N GLN A 30 -36.63 -7.93 19.72
CA GLN A 30 -36.53 -7.38 21.06
C GLN A 30 -35.19 -6.65 21.30
N ALA A 31 -34.09 -7.09 20.69
CA ALA A 31 -32.79 -6.43 20.80
C ALA A 31 -32.81 -5.03 20.17
N TYR A 32 -33.36 -4.93 18.96
CA TYR A 32 -33.49 -3.67 18.23
C TYR A 32 -34.52 -2.74 18.86
N GLU A 33 -35.64 -3.26 19.38
CA GLU A 33 -36.62 -2.46 20.09
C GLU A 33 -36.06 -1.83 21.37
N ALA A 34 -35.28 -2.60 22.15
CA ALA A 34 -34.61 -2.07 23.34
C ALA A 34 -33.58 -0.99 22.98
N TYR A 35 -32.81 -1.20 21.91
CA TYR A 35 -31.86 -0.21 21.42
C TYR A 35 -32.52 1.07 20.93
N ARG A 36 -33.59 0.96 20.12
CA ARG A 36 -34.36 2.12 19.65
C ARG A 36 -34.95 2.93 20.80
N ARG A 37 -35.48 2.26 21.82
CA ARG A 37 -35.97 2.93 23.03
C ARG A 37 -34.86 3.70 23.75
N GLY A 38 -33.69 3.10 23.90
CA GLY A 38 -32.53 3.77 24.50
C GLY A 38 -32.03 4.95 23.68
N LEU A 39 -32.12 4.90 22.34
CA LEU A 39 -31.74 6.03 21.47
C LEU A 39 -32.69 7.21 21.68
N VAL A 40 -34.00 6.94 21.73
CA VAL A 40 -35.01 7.97 22.02
C VAL A 40 -34.83 8.55 23.43
N GLU A 41 -34.51 7.72 24.42
CA GLU A 41 -34.26 8.18 25.80
C GLU A 41 -33.00 9.06 25.90
N LYS A 42 -31.92 8.69 25.20
CA LYS A 42 -30.62 9.38 25.29
C LYS A 42 -30.55 10.64 24.42
N TYR A 43 -31.14 10.61 23.23
CA TYR A 43 -30.99 11.65 22.21
C TYR A 43 -32.32 12.35 21.85
N GLY A 44 -33.43 11.92 22.44
CA GLY A 44 -34.76 12.40 22.07
C GLY A 44 -35.28 11.77 20.78
N ASP A 45 -36.48 12.20 20.39
CA ASP A 45 -37.19 11.69 19.20
C ASP A 45 -36.77 12.42 17.91
N ASP A 46 -35.81 13.35 17.99
CA ASP A 46 -35.30 14.08 16.83
C ASP A 46 -34.32 13.17 16.04
N PRO A 47 -34.69 12.72 14.83
CA PRO A 47 -33.87 11.83 14.03
C PRO A 47 -32.54 12.47 13.59
N THR A 48 -32.42 13.80 13.67
CA THR A 48 -31.16 14.51 13.35
C THR A 48 -30.16 14.51 14.51
N GLN A 49 -30.64 14.28 15.74
CA GLN A 49 -29.82 14.23 16.96
C GLN A 49 -29.46 12.80 17.36
N GLN A 50 -30.23 11.82 16.90
CA GLN A 50 -29.89 10.42 17.09
C GLN A 50 -28.62 10.08 16.31
N ARG A 51 -27.49 9.96 17.03
CA ARG A 51 -26.31 9.29 16.46
C ARG A 51 -26.73 7.88 16.06
N THR A 52 -26.79 7.64 14.75
CA THR A 52 -27.35 6.42 14.14
C THR A 52 -26.66 5.14 14.61
N ASN A 53 -25.46 5.24 15.19
CA ASN A 53 -24.68 4.12 15.70
C ASN A 53 -23.97 4.50 17.01
N ASP A 54 -24.69 4.45 18.14
CA ASP A 54 -24.08 4.46 19.48
C ASP A 54 -23.82 3.01 19.96
N PRO A 55 -22.56 2.54 19.95
CA PRO A 55 -22.23 1.16 20.28
C PRO A 55 -22.20 0.89 21.78
N GLU A 56 -21.93 1.90 22.61
CA GLU A 56 -21.97 1.78 24.07
C GLU A 56 -23.40 1.60 24.54
N LEU A 57 -24.34 2.34 23.95
CA LEU A 57 -25.76 2.18 24.18
C LEU A 57 -26.28 0.82 23.69
N TRP A 58 -25.79 0.32 22.55
CA TRP A 58 -26.08 -1.04 22.10
C TRP A 58 -25.64 -2.08 23.14
N ALA A 59 -24.40 -1.97 23.62
CA ALA A 59 -23.90 -2.88 24.65
C ALA A 59 -24.70 -2.80 25.94
N ALA A 60 -24.98 -1.59 26.43
CA ALA A 60 -25.75 -1.37 27.67
C ALA A 60 -27.15 -1.99 27.59
N THR A 61 -27.87 -1.76 26.49
CA THR A 61 -29.22 -2.29 26.28
C THR A 61 -29.22 -3.82 26.19
N GLN A 62 -28.22 -4.43 25.55
CA GLN A 62 -28.11 -5.89 25.53
C GLN A 62 -27.75 -6.49 26.90
N MET A 63 -26.92 -5.81 27.70
CA MET A 63 -26.57 -6.24 29.07
C MET A 63 -27.77 -6.16 30.01
N GLN A 64 -28.62 -5.13 29.86
CA GLN A 64 -29.84 -4.98 30.64
C GLN A 64 -30.88 -6.07 30.32
N ARG A 65 -30.95 -6.51 29.04
CA ARG A 65 -31.83 -7.62 28.63
C ARG A 65 -31.45 -8.98 29.23
N GLN A 66 -30.19 -9.20 29.59
CA GLN A 66 -29.71 -10.49 30.13
C GLN A 66 -29.72 -10.59 31.66
N GLY A 67 -30.41 -9.66 32.35
CA GLY A 67 -30.61 -9.76 33.80
C GLY A 67 -29.51 -9.13 34.65
N GLY A 68 -28.82 -8.11 34.14
CA GLY A 68 -27.89 -7.28 34.91
C GLY A 68 -26.43 -7.71 34.87
N LYS A 69 -25.58 -6.82 35.40
CA LYS A 69 -24.11 -6.79 35.30
C LYS A 69 -23.47 -8.18 35.45
N GLY A 70 -23.11 -8.82 34.34
CA GLY A 70 -22.21 -9.99 34.35
C GLY A 70 -22.56 -11.18 33.46
N LYS A 71 -23.70 -11.24 32.78
CA LYS A 71 -23.99 -12.35 31.84
C LYS A 71 -23.53 -11.97 30.42
N GLY A 72 -22.23 -12.16 30.19
CA GLY A 72 -21.45 -11.61 29.08
C GLY A 72 -21.69 -12.19 27.69
N ARG A 73 -22.87 -11.97 27.10
CA ARG A 73 -23.05 -12.16 25.65
C ARG A 73 -23.87 -11.05 25.02
N ILE A 74 -23.21 -10.15 24.31
CA ILE A 74 -23.92 -9.11 23.55
C ILE A 74 -24.50 -9.76 22.29
N TYR A 75 -25.79 -9.58 22.08
CA TYR A 75 -26.46 -10.15 20.92
C TYR A 75 -25.83 -9.64 19.61
N GLY A 76 -25.45 -10.56 18.72
CA GLY A 76 -24.82 -10.23 17.45
C GLY A 76 -23.31 -10.02 17.49
N ILE A 77 -22.69 -10.01 18.68
CA ILE A 77 -21.25 -10.02 18.86
C ILE A 77 -20.83 -11.48 19.12
N GLY A 78 -19.87 -11.99 18.34
CA GLY A 78 -19.32 -13.34 18.49
C GLY A 78 -18.50 -13.47 19.78
N SER A 79 -17.57 -14.42 19.85
CA SER A 79 -16.57 -14.47 20.95
C SER A 79 -15.60 -13.27 20.97
N SER A 80 -15.75 -12.32 20.04
CA SER A 80 -14.96 -11.11 19.96
C SER A 80 -15.39 -10.08 21.02
N ASP A 81 -14.43 -9.34 21.53
CA ASP A 81 -14.64 -8.22 22.45
C ASP A 81 -15.57 -7.15 21.84
N LEU A 82 -16.36 -6.46 22.68
CA LEU A 82 -17.13 -5.29 22.28
C LEU A 82 -16.20 -4.23 21.66
N HIS A 83 -15.03 -4.00 22.25
CA HIS A 83 -14.08 -3.02 21.72
C HIS A 83 -13.61 -3.40 20.30
N PHE A 84 -13.48 -4.71 20.02
CA PHE A 84 -13.10 -5.20 18.69
C PHE A 84 -14.23 -4.98 17.69
N ALA A 85 -15.47 -5.23 18.08
CA ALA A 85 -16.63 -5.00 17.22
C ALA A 85 -16.83 -3.50 16.87
N VAL A 86 -16.39 -2.59 17.76
CA VAL A 86 -16.58 -1.15 17.63
C VAL A 86 -15.40 -0.46 16.94
N SER A 87 -14.18 -0.77 17.37
CA SER A 87 -12.96 -0.06 16.99
C SER A 87 -11.99 -0.92 16.17
N GLY A 88 -12.28 -2.21 15.98
CA GLY A 88 -11.35 -3.17 15.37
C GLY A 88 -10.22 -3.62 16.30
N THR A 89 -10.24 -3.20 17.57
CA THR A 89 -9.18 -3.45 18.57
C THR A 89 -9.73 -4.23 19.77
N TYR A 90 -9.04 -5.27 20.24
CA TYR A 90 -9.49 -6.04 21.42
C TYR A 90 -9.32 -5.23 22.73
N SER A 91 -10.22 -5.41 23.72
CA SER A 91 -10.19 -4.64 24.99
C SER A 91 -9.35 -5.31 26.08
N PHE A 92 -9.13 -6.63 25.99
CA PHE A 92 -8.11 -7.31 26.78
C PHE A 92 -6.76 -7.21 26.07
N GLY A 93 -5.75 -6.76 26.81
CA GLY A 93 -4.36 -6.79 26.37
C GLY A 93 -4.05 -8.14 25.72
N SER A 94 -3.58 -8.06 24.49
CA SER A 94 -3.13 -9.13 23.61
C SER A 94 -2.99 -10.49 24.30
N THR A 95 -3.82 -11.45 23.94
CA THR A 95 -3.41 -12.86 24.04
C THR A 95 -2.13 -12.99 23.23
N SER A 96 -1.00 -13.11 23.94
CA SER A 96 0.36 -12.78 23.49
C SER A 96 0.72 -13.36 22.13
N SER A 97 0.44 -14.63 21.85
CA SER A 97 1.00 -15.29 20.66
C SER A 97 0.53 -14.76 19.28
N SER A 98 -0.75 -14.42 19.11
CA SER A 98 -1.28 -14.05 17.78
C SER A 98 -0.96 -12.61 17.39
N ALA A 99 -0.95 -11.70 18.38
CA ALA A 99 -0.54 -10.32 18.16
C ALA A 99 0.98 -10.21 17.93
N GLU A 100 1.77 -11.02 18.64
CA GLU A 100 3.22 -11.14 18.43
C GLU A 100 3.55 -11.69 17.04
N GLN A 101 2.84 -12.74 16.58
CA GLN A 101 2.99 -13.26 15.22
C GLN A 101 2.67 -12.21 14.15
N SER A 102 1.58 -11.47 14.32
CA SER A 102 1.21 -10.41 13.36
C SER A 102 2.25 -9.29 13.33
N GLN A 103 2.83 -8.90 14.47
CA GLN A 103 3.91 -7.90 14.51
C GLN A 103 5.19 -8.43 13.86
N GLN A 104 5.54 -9.70 14.09
CA GLN A 104 6.72 -10.32 13.51
C GLN A 104 6.62 -10.43 11.98
N GLU A 105 5.43 -10.71 11.45
CA GLU A 105 5.18 -10.75 10.01
C GLU A 105 5.28 -9.36 9.37
N VAL A 106 4.77 -8.31 10.04
CA VAL A 106 4.94 -6.92 9.60
C VAL A 106 6.41 -6.53 9.56
N LEU A 107 7.20 -6.88 10.58
CA LEU A 107 8.65 -6.60 10.59
C LEU A 107 9.38 -7.32 9.45
N ARG A 108 9.06 -8.60 9.23
CA ARG A 108 9.63 -9.39 8.12
C ARG A 108 9.28 -8.79 6.75
N LEU A 109 8.04 -8.36 6.56
CA LEU A 109 7.61 -7.72 5.31
C LEU A 109 8.31 -6.37 5.10
N ARG A 110 8.51 -5.60 6.17
CA ARG A 110 9.23 -4.34 6.13
C ARG A 110 10.69 -4.53 5.73
N GLU A 111 11.38 -5.49 6.34
CA GLU A 111 12.75 -5.87 5.98
C GLU A 111 12.85 -6.32 4.52
N LYS A 112 11.91 -7.15 4.06
CA LYS A 112 11.89 -7.59 2.65
C LYS A 112 11.72 -6.42 1.68
N MET A 113 10.89 -5.45 2.03
CA MET A 113 10.65 -4.25 1.20
C MET A 113 11.89 -3.36 1.15
N GLU A 114 12.56 -3.17 2.29
CA GLU A 114 13.82 -2.42 2.39
C GLU A 114 14.93 -3.08 1.57
N ASN A 115 15.10 -4.40 1.71
CA ASN A 115 16.10 -5.15 0.93
C ASN A 115 15.83 -5.06 -0.58
N MET A 116 14.57 -5.18 -1.00
CA MET A 116 14.21 -5.04 -2.41
C MET A 116 14.47 -3.62 -2.94
N GLN A 117 14.26 -2.60 -2.11
CA GLN A 117 14.56 -1.22 -2.46
C GLN A 117 16.07 -0.98 -2.60
N ILE A 118 16.87 -1.55 -1.70
CA ILE A 118 18.34 -1.51 -1.78
C ILE A 118 18.84 -2.22 -3.04
N GLU A 119 18.34 -3.42 -3.34
CA GLU A 119 18.71 -4.16 -4.55
C GLU A 119 18.34 -3.40 -5.83
N MET A 120 17.16 -2.78 -5.86
CA MET A 120 16.73 -1.98 -7.00
C MET A 120 17.62 -0.75 -7.21
N GLN A 121 17.97 -0.05 -6.13
CA GLN A 121 18.87 1.10 -6.19
C GLN A 121 20.27 0.68 -6.64
N ALA A 122 20.81 -0.40 -6.09
CA ALA A 122 22.11 -0.93 -6.46
C ALA A 122 22.16 -1.33 -7.95
N LYS A 123 21.08 -1.92 -8.47
CA LYS A 123 20.98 -2.29 -9.89
C LYS A 123 20.93 -1.07 -10.81
N LEU A 124 20.22 -0.01 -10.43
CA LEU A 124 20.18 1.24 -11.18
C LEU A 124 21.55 1.91 -11.21
N ASP A 125 22.24 1.99 -10.07
CA ASP A 125 23.59 2.54 -9.98
C ASP A 125 24.58 1.76 -10.84
N LEU A 126 24.50 0.42 -10.84
CA LEU A 126 25.33 -0.43 -11.68
C LEU A 126 25.09 -0.18 -13.17
N GLN A 127 23.83 -0.10 -13.60
CA GLN A 127 23.49 0.18 -14.99
C GLN A 127 23.95 1.56 -15.45
N LEU A 128 23.86 2.57 -14.58
CA LEU A 128 24.34 3.92 -14.88
C LEU A 128 25.86 3.93 -15.07
N LYS A 129 26.61 3.29 -14.15
CA LYS A 129 28.07 3.17 -14.27
C LYS A 129 28.50 2.40 -15.52
N GLU A 130 27.80 1.31 -15.86
CA GLU A 130 28.08 0.55 -17.06
C GLU A 130 27.82 1.38 -18.33
N ARG A 131 26.71 2.14 -18.36
CA ARG A 131 26.41 3.05 -19.47
C ARG A 131 27.40 4.19 -19.61
N GLU A 132 27.87 4.75 -18.50
CA GLU A 132 28.89 5.79 -18.48
C GLU A 132 30.21 5.24 -19.04
N ALA A 133 30.67 4.09 -18.55
CA ALA A 133 31.87 3.43 -19.05
C ALA A 133 31.76 3.06 -20.55
N GLU A 134 30.57 2.63 -21.01
CA GLU A 134 30.33 2.35 -22.43
C GLU A 134 30.43 3.63 -23.28
N MET A 135 29.86 4.74 -22.81
CA MET A 135 29.96 6.03 -23.50
C MET A 135 31.41 6.52 -23.58
N ASP A 136 32.16 6.41 -22.49
CA ASP A 136 33.58 6.79 -22.45
C ASP A 136 34.42 5.94 -23.39
N ALA A 137 34.21 4.62 -23.41
CA ALA A 137 34.90 3.73 -24.34
C ALA A 137 34.59 4.10 -25.80
N ARG A 138 33.32 4.36 -26.13
CA ARG A 138 32.91 4.80 -27.47
C ARG A 138 33.52 6.15 -27.85
N PHE A 139 33.65 7.06 -26.89
CA PHE A 139 34.28 8.36 -27.12
C PHE A 139 35.77 8.18 -27.43
N GLN A 140 36.49 7.39 -26.64
CA GLN A 140 37.91 7.10 -26.87
C GLN A 140 38.15 6.40 -28.21
N ILE A 141 37.30 5.44 -28.59
CA ILE A 141 37.39 4.79 -29.90
C ILE A 141 37.27 5.82 -31.03
N ARG A 142 36.27 6.71 -30.97
CA ARG A 142 36.10 7.76 -31.99
C ARG A 142 37.27 8.72 -32.03
N GLN A 143 37.81 9.11 -30.88
CA GLN A 143 39.00 9.95 -30.79
C GLN A 143 40.17 9.28 -31.51
N HIS A 144 40.43 8.01 -31.19
CA HIS A 144 41.51 7.24 -31.81
C HIS A 144 41.33 7.08 -33.32
N GLU A 145 40.10 6.80 -33.79
CA GLU A 145 39.81 6.74 -35.22
C GLU A 145 40.09 8.06 -35.94
N MET A 146 39.76 9.20 -35.31
CA MET A 146 40.04 10.52 -35.85
C MET A 146 41.55 10.79 -35.91
N ASP A 147 42.30 10.42 -34.87
CA ASP A 147 43.75 10.59 -34.82
C ASP A 147 44.46 9.74 -35.89
N VAL A 148 44.03 8.48 -36.06
CA VAL A 148 44.55 7.59 -37.11
C VAL A 148 44.25 8.16 -38.50
N ARG A 149 43.03 8.64 -38.73
CA ARG A 149 42.67 9.29 -40.00
C ARG A 149 43.50 10.54 -40.25
N HIS A 150 43.76 11.34 -39.22
CA HIS A 150 44.60 12.53 -39.32
C HIS A 150 46.03 12.17 -39.72
N ALA A 151 46.66 11.24 -39.01
CA ALA A 151 48.01 10.76 -39.34
C ALA A 151 48.10 10.19 -40.76
N GLN A 152 47.07 9.46 -41.19
CA GLN A 152 47.01 8.91 -42.55
C GLN A 152 46.89 10.00 -43.62
N LEU A 153 46.15 11.09 -43.34
CA LEU A 153 46.08 12.24 -44.24
C LEU A 153 47.43 12.98 -44.31
N GLU A 154 48.10 13.18 -43.17
CA GLU A 154 49.44 13.78 -43.12
C GLU A 154 50.46 12.96 -43.92
N GLU A 155 50.44 11.63 -43.78
CA GLU A 155 51.31 10.75 -44.57
C GLU A 155 51.01 10.85 -46.06
N GLN A 156 49.74 10.83 -46.46
CA GLN A 156 49.36 11.00 -47.87
C GLN A 156 49.85 12.34 -48.43
N VAL A 157 49.72 13.43 -47.69
CA VAL A 157 50.25 14.75 -48.07
C VAL A 157 51.77 14.69 -48.20
N ALA A 158 52.49 14.09 -47.25
CA ALA A 158 53.94 13.95 -47.31
C ALA A 158 54.42 13.13 -48.53
N VAL A 159 53.71 12.05 -48.87
CA VAL A 159 53.98 11.24 -50.06
C VAL A 159 53.77 12.05 -51.34
N ILE A 160 52.70 12.83 -51.43
CA ILE A 160 52.43 13.71 -52.58
C ILE A 160 53.55 14.76 -52.71
N LEU A 161 53.91 15.44 -51.62
CA LEU A 161 54.99 16.44 -51.63
C LEU A 161 56.33 15.85 -52.07
N ARG A 162 56.67 14.62 -51.64
CA ARG A 162 57.89 13.92 -52.08
C ARG A 162 57.86 13.60 -53.57
N LYS A 163 56.71 13.16 -54.11
CA LYS A 163 56.55 12.90 -55.56
C LYS A 163 56.66 14.17 -56.40
N LEU A 164 56.24 15.31 -55.85
CA LEU A 164 56.29 16.61 -56.53
C LEU A 164 57.68 17.28 -56.49
N ASN A 165 58.61 16.82 -55.63
CA ASN A 165 59.97 17.40 -55.52
C ASN A 165 61.09 16.32 -55.62
N PRO A 166 61.34 15.74 -56.80
CA PRO A 166 62.25 14.59 -56.96
C PRO A 166 63.76 14.91 -56.99
N SER A 167 64.18 16.18 -56.84
CA SER A 167 65.57 16.61 -57.08
C SER A 167 66.25 17.19 -55.84
N GLY A 168 66.80 16.31 -55.00
CA GLY A 168 68.02 16.62 -54.26
C GLY A 168 69.21 16.09 -55.06
N ASN A 169 69.83 16.91 -55.92
CA ASN A 169 71.09 16.54 -56.56
C ASN A 169 72.17 16.35 -55.48
N PRO A 170 72.97 15.27 -55.51
CA PRO A 170 74.19 15.22 -54.71
C PRO A 170 75.18 16.28 -55.22
N PRO A 171 76.08 16.80 -54.37
CA PRO A 171 77.11 17.73 -54.82
C PRO A 171 78.03 16.99 -55.79
N ASN A 172 77.99 17.37 -57.07
CA ASN A 172 78.97 16.92 -58.04
C ASN A 172 80.35 17.37 -57.58
N SER A 173 81.20 16.39 -57.25
CA SER A 173 82.62 16.60 -57.05
C SER A 173 83.28 16.80 -58.42
N SER A 174 83.84 17.98 -58.66
CA SER A 174 84.93 18.24 -59.60
C SER A 174 85.63 19.53 -59.18
#